data_AF-A0A962A0K5-F1
#
_entry.id   AF-A0A962A0K5-F1
#
_cell.length_a   1.000
_cell.length_b   1.000
_cell.length_c   1.000
_cell.angle_alpha   90.00
_cell.angle_beta   90.00
_cell.angle_gamma   90.00
#
_symmetry.space_group_name_H-M   'P 1'
#
loop_
_entity.id
_entity.type
_entity.pdbx_description
1 polymer ?
#
loop_
_entity_poly.entity_id
_entity_poly.type
_entity_poly.pdbx_seq_one_letter_code
_entity_poly.pdbx_strand_id
1 'polypeptide(L)'
;MTEKLFAGRHRLSLRRLFDSSRHFKRNENGATAIEFAIVLGPFLMFTFGIITIGLHYLATNSLEKAVHDASRQIRTGQAQNANMTADDFKSLVCNQAAPHINCGKLQVHLSSYDSWKDVVPPECIDGDTRDLSAGSSGSDPITDEVGGASKKVLVTACYDWEVAKYLPFLFWDDNKNSRTPSTKLSDGGLLLQTSTVFQTEPYE
;
A
#
# COMPACT_ATOMS: atom_id res chain seq x y z
N MET A 1 45.66 -68.30 22.45
CA MET A 1 45.27 -68.30 23.87
C MET A 1 46.10 -67.19 24.50
N THR A 2 45.64 -66.02 24.95
CA THR A 2 44.33 -65.52 25.38
C THR A 2 44.55 -64.03 25.72
N GLU A 3 43.56 -63.16 25.46
CA GLU A 3 43.16 -62.02 26.33
C GLU A 3 44.16 -60.85 26.62
N LYS A 4 43.83 -59.54 26.60
CA LYS A 4 42.56 -58.78 26.65
C LYS A 4 42.72 -57.40 25.99
N LEU A 5 41.61 -56.96 25.37
CA LEU A 5 41.25 -55.56 25.12
C LEU A 5 41.10 -54.79 26.46
N PHE A 6 41.68 -53.60 26.57
CA PHE A 6 41.34 -52.63 27.62
C PHE A 6 40.50 -51.50 27.01
N ALA A 7 39.18 -51.61 27.19
CA ALA A 7 38.23 -50.56 26.88
C ALA A 7 38.17 -49.55 28.05
N GLY A 8 38.64 -48.32 27.82
CA GLY A 8 38.52 -47.21 28.75
C GLY A 8 37.08 -46.67 28.81
N ARG A 9 36.41 -46.86 29.94
CA ARG A 9 35.02 -46.46 30.16
C ARG A 9 34.98 -45.09 30.86
N HIS A 10 34.85 -44.01 30.08
CA HIS A 10 34.57 -42.66 30.63
C HIS A 10 33.15 -42.59 31.18
N ARG A 11 32.98 -42.66 32.50
CA ARG A 11 31.74 -42.24 33.18
C ARG A 11 31.76 -40.72 33.36
N LEU A 12 31.19 -39.99 32.41
CA LEU A 12 30.90 -38.55 32.60
C LEU A 12 29.68 -38.41 33.53
N SER A 13 29.90 -37.79 34.69
CA SER A 13 28.89 -37.61 35.73
C SER A 13 27.87 -36.55 35.32
N LEU A 14 26.62 -36.95 35.12
CA LEU A 14 25.46 -36.10 34.82
C LEU A 14 25.04 -35.15 35.97
N ARG A 15 25.73 -35.17 37.12
CA ARG A 15 25.37 -34.38 38.31
C ARG A 15 25.69 -32.88 38.22
N ARG A 16 26.61 -32.43 37.36
CA ARG A 16 26.96 -30.99 37.24
C ARG A 16 26.00 -30.17 36.39
N LEU A 17 25.25 -30.79 35.46
CA LEU A 17 24.32 -30.07 34.59
C LEU A 17 23.06 -29.59 35.33
N PHE A 18 22.64 -30.32 36.36
CA PHE A 18 21.45 -29.96 37.14
C PHE A 18 21.67 -28.83 38.16
N ASP A 19 22.90 -28.60 38.63
CA ASP A 19 23.22 -27.53 39.58
C ASP A 19 23.26 -26.14 38.90
N SER A 20 23.63 -26.11 37.62
CA SER A 20 23.64 -24.89 36.80
C SER A 20 22.23 -24.31 36.59
N SER A 21 21.20 -25.17 36.50
CA SER A 21 19.79 -24.73 36.34
C SER A 21 19.25 -24.02 37.58
N ARG A 22 19.74 -24.38 38.78
CA ARG A 22 19.33 -23.72 40.04
C ARG A 22 19.93 -22.32 40.19
N HIS A 23 21.12 -22.09 39.61
CA HIS A 23 21.75 -20.78 39.56
C HIS A 23 21.05 -19.84 38.56
N PHE A 24 20.56 -20.38 37.45
CA PHE A 24 19.77 -19.61 36.47
C PHE A 24 18.40 -19.19 37.02
N LYS A 25 17.73 -20.04 37.82
CA LYS A 25 16.46 -19.71 38.47
C LYS A 25 16.56 -18.65 39.59
N ARG A 26 17.75 -18.43 40.17
CA ARG A 26 17.97 -17.44 41.24
C ARG A 26 18.44 -16.08 40.71
N ASN A 27 18.49 -15.90 39.40
CA ASN A 27 18.94 -14.68 38.76
C ASN A 27 17.74 -13.74 38.54
N GLU A 28 17.46 -12.87 39.51
CA GLU A 28 16.37 -11.87 39.46
C GLU A 28 16.58 -10.82 38.36
N ASN A 29 17.82 -10.68 37.87
CA ASN A 29 18.17 -9.81 36.74
C ASN A 29 17.44 -10.18 35.42
N GLY A 30 16.91 -11.40 35.30
CA GLY A 30 16.09 -11.80 34.15
C GLY A 30 14.63 -11.32 34.26
N ALA A 31 14.11 -11.13 35.48
CA ALA A 31 12.74 -10.69 35.70
C ALA A 31 12.56 -9.22 35.27
N THR A 32 13.53 -8.35 35.59
CA THR A 32 13.52 -6.94 35.19
C THR A 32 13.58 -6.76 33.66
N ALA A 33 14.31 -7.64 32.96
CA ALA A 33 14.34 -7.63 31.50
C ALA A 33 12.98 -7.97 30.87
N ILE A 34 12.23 -8.91 31.47
CA ILE A 34 10.90 -9.31 31.01
C ILE A 34 9.87 -8.21 31.30
N GLU A 35 9.92 -7.60 32.49
CA GLU A 35 9.06 -6.47 32.85
C GLU A 35 9.20 -5.31 31.86
N PHE A 36 10.44 -4.97 31.48
CA PHE A 36 10.69 -3.95 30.47
C PHE A 36 10.21 -4.35 29.07
N ALA A 37 10.42 -5.61 28.67
CA ALA A 37 9.97 -6.10 27.36
C ALA A 37 8.45 -6.04 27.18
N ILE A 38 7.68 -6.29 28.25
CA ILE A 38 6.21 -6.23 28.24
C ILE A 38 5.71 -4.80 27.99
N VAL A 39 6.42 -3.77 28.47
CA VAL A 39 6.06 -2.36 28.24
C VAL A 39 6.60 -1.86 26.90
N LEU A 40 7.82 -2.27 26.54
CA LEU A 40 8.48 -1.86 25.30
C LEU A 40 7.72 -2.32 24.06
N GLY A 41 7.15 -3.54 24.08
CA GLY A 41 6.39 -4.09 22.95
C GLY A 41 5.24 -3.18 22.49
N PRO A 42 4.26 -2.89 23.37
CA PRO A 42 3.17 -1.96 23.07
C PRO A 42 3.67 -0.55 22.72
N PHE A 43 4.70 -0.04 23.39
CA PHE A 43 5.25 1.29 23.10
C PHE A 43 5.80 1.40 21.66
N LEU A 44 6.58 0.41 21.23
CA LEU A 44 7.10 0.37 19.85
C LEU A 44 5.97 0.15 18.84
N MET A 45 4.99 -0.71 19.17
CA MET A 45 3.81 -0.92 18.33
C MET A 45 3.06 0.40 18.07
N PHE A 46 2.81 1.21 19.11
CA PHE A 46 2.15 2.51 18.94
C PHE A 46 3.03 3.52 18.20
N THR A 47 4.33 3.57 18.50
CA THR A 47 5.27 4.48 17.82
C THR A 47 5.30 4.22 16.31
N PHE A 48 5.49 2.97 15.89
CA PHE A 48 5.43 2.60 14.48
C PHE A 48 4.03 2.80 13.91
N GLY A 49 2.97 2.54 14.68
CA GLY A 49 1.59 2.84 14.31
C GLY A 49 1.38 4.29 13.89
N ILE A 50 1.81 5.24 14.72
CA ILE A 50 1.66 6.67 14.46
C ILE A 50 2.47 7.10 13.24
N ILE A 51 3.74 6.67 13.14
CA ILE A 51 4.60 6.98 11.98
C ILE A 51 3.94 6.51 10.69
N THR A 52 3.39 5.31 10.68
CA THR A 52 2.78 4.71 9.50
C THR A 52 1.49 5.38 9.09
N ILE A 53 0.64 5.75 10.05
CA ILE A 53 -0.55 6.55 9.74
C ILE A 53 -0.12 7.91 9.17
N GLY A 54 0.95 8.52 9.68
CA GLY A 54 1.54 9.72 9.11
C GLY A 54 1.97 9.54 7.66
N LEU A 55 2.66 8.43 7.34
CA LEU A 55 3.07 8.10 5.96
C LEU A 55 1.87 7.81 5.05
N HIS A 56 0.82 7.17 5.57
CA HIS A 56 -0.42 6.92 4.84
C HIS A 56 -1.09 8.23 4.42
N TYR A 57 -1.24 9.17 5.36
CA TYR A 57 -1.79 10.48 5.04
C TYR A 57 -0.88 11.28 4.11
N LEU A 58 0.44 11.20 4.28
CA LEU A 58 1.37 11.85 3.38
C LEU A 58 1.21 11.35 1.93
N ALA A 59 1.12 10.03 1.74
CA ALA A 59 0.91 9.44 0.41
C ALA A 59 -0.45 9.86 -0.17
N THR A 60 -1.52 9.78 0.62
CA THR A 60 -2.88 10.12 0.19
C THR A 60 -3.00 11.59 -0.20
N ASN A 61 -2.53 12.52 0.64
CA ASN A 61 -2.57 13.96 0.37
C ASN A 61 -1.67 14.33 -0.82
N SER A 62 -0.51 13.69 -0.95
CA SER A 62 0.36 13.90 -2.09
C SER A 62 -0.30 13.48 -3.40
N LEU A 63 -0.99 12.33 -3.41
CA LEU A 63 -1.68 11.84 -4.60
C LEU A 63 -2.89 12.70 -4.94
N GLU A 64 -3.68 13.10 -3.95
CA GLU A 64 -4.84 13.99 -4.14
C GLU A 64 -4.41 15.34 -4.73
N LYS A 65 -3.34 15.94 -4.19
CA LYS A 65 -2.76 17.17 -4.75
C LYS A 65 -2.31 16.97 -6.20
N ALA A 66 -1.62 15.87 -6.49
CA ALA A 66 -1.11 15.59 -7.82
C ALA A 66 -2.23 15.41 -8.85
N VAL A 67 -3.26 14.63 -8.50
CA VAL A 67 -4.45 14.43 -9.34
C VAL A 67 -5.21 15.75 -9.52
N HIS A 68 -5.36 16.54 -8.46
CA HIS A 68 -6.01 17.84 -8.54
C HIS A 68 -5.25 18.79 -9.49
N ASP A 69 -3.93 18.88 -9.38
CA ASP A 69 -3.11 19.72 -10.26
C ASP A 69 -3.13 19.24 -11.72
N ALA A 70 -3.01 17.93 -11.97
CA ALA A 70 -3.08 17.35 -13.31
C ALA A 70 -4.47 17.52 -13.93
N SER A 71 -5.54 17.34 -13.14
CA SER A 71 -6.92 17.52 -13.59
C SER A 71 -7.20 18.92 -14.13
N ARG A 72 -6.46 19.94 -13.69
CA ARG A 72 -6.59 21.29 -14.23
C ARG A 72 -6.27 21.37 -15.71
N GLN A 73 -5.31 20.59 -16.21
CA GLN A 73 -4.96 20.58 -17.63
C GLN A 73 -6.06 19.97 -18.49
N ILE A 74 -6.74 18.94 -17.98
CA ILE A 74 -7.93 18.37 -18.61
C ILE A 74 -9.08 19.36 -18.53
N ARG A 75 -9.27 20.00 -17.35
CA ARG A 75 -10.29 21.01 -17.15
C ARG A 75 -10.17 22.08 -18.20
N THR A 76 -8.98 22.67 -18.38
CA THR A 76 -8.60 23.78 -19.29
C THR A 76 -8.47 23.44 -20.77
N GLY A 77 -8.75 22.21 -21.19
CA GLY A 77 -8.56 21.79 -22.58
C GLY A 77 -7.09 21.68 -22.99
N GLN A 78 -6.13 21.93 -22.09
CA GLN A 78 -4.71 21.94 -22.41
C GLN A 78 -4.21 20.54 -22.75
N ALA A 79 -4.70 19.51 -22.05
CA ALA A 79 -4.34 18.12 -22.32
C ALA A 79 -4.83 17.67 -23.71
N GLN A 80 -6.04 18.10 -24.09
CA GLN A 80 -6.65 17.83 -25.39
C GLN A 80 -5.93 18.58 -26.51
N ASN A 81 -5.65 19.88 -26.34
CA ASN A 81 -4.93 20.70 -27.32
C ASN A 81 -3.48 20.25 -27.55
N ALA A 82 -2.86 19.66 -26.53
CA ALA A 82 -1.51 19.10 -26.62
C ALA A 82 -1.46 17.67 -27.18
N ASN A 83 -2.60 17.06 -27.54
CA ASN A 83 -2.71 15.65 -27.92
C ASN A 83 -2.05 14.70 -26.90
N MET A 84 -2.19 14.99 -25.60
CA MET A 84 -1.66 14.12 -24.56
C MET A 84 -2.35 12.76 -24.62
N THR A 85 -1.61 11.70 -24.32
CA THR A 85 -2.14 10.35 -24.16
C THR A 85 -2.53 10.07 -22.70
N ALA A 86 -3.26 8.97 -22.46
CA ALA A 86 -3.55 8.54 -21.09
C ALA A 86 -2.25 8.22 -20.30
N ASP A 87 -1.24 7.65 -20.97
CA ASP A 87 0.06 7.35 -20.37
C ASP A 87 0.86 8.63 -20.03
N ASP A 88 0.76 9.67 -20.86
CA ASP A 88 1.34 10.98 -20.56
C ASP A 88 0.66 11.62 -19.35
N PHE A 89 -0.67 11.50 -19.25
CA PHE A 89 -1.42 12.01 -18.10
C PHE A 89 -1.03 11.27 -16.81
N LYS A 90 -0.92 9.94 -16.86
CA LYS A 90 -0.42 9.15 -15.73
C LYS A 90 0.99 9.57 -15.32
N SER A 91 1.87 9.83 -16.29
CA SER A 91 3.22 10.32 -16.04
C SER A 91 3.22 11.71 -15.41
N LEU A 92 2.33 12.60 -15.86
CA LEU A 92 2.14 13.94 -15.28
C LEU A 92 1.69 13.86 -13.82
N VAL A 93 0.68 13.03 -13.52
CA VAL A 93 0.21 12.80 -12.14
C VAL A 93 1.36 12.27 -11.30
N CYS A 94 2.15 11.32 -11.81
CA CYS A 94 3.24 10.76 -11.04
C CYS A 94 4.39 11.76 -10.79
N ASN A 95 4.73 12.59 -11.78
CA ASN A 95 5.75 13.64 -11.62
C ASN A 95 5.35 14.70 -10.59
N GLN A 96 4.06 14.98 -10.46
CA GLN A 96 3.52 15.92 -9.48
C GLN A 96 3.35 15.30 -8.09
N ALA A 97 3.29 13.97 -8.01
CA ALA A 97 3.26 13.23 -6.77
C ALA A 97 4.65 13.21 -6.11
N ALA A 98 4.70 12.90 -4.81
CA ALA A 98 5.95 12.80 -4.08
C ALA A 98 6.84 11.67 -4.66
N PRO A 99 8.18 11.80 -4.61
CA PRO A 99 9.13 10.81 -5.16
C PRO A 99 9.05 9.43 -4.49
N HIS A 100 8.26 9.28 -3.43
CA HIS A 100 8.00 8.02 -2.74
C HIS A 100 6.85 7.21 -3.36
N ILE A 101 6.13 7.73 -4.36
CA ILE A 101 5.04 7.05 -5.06
C ILE A 101 5.61 6.33 -6.29
N ASN A 102 5.37 5.02 -6.39
CA ASN A 102 5.81 4.21 -7.52
C ASN A 102 4.78 4.29 -8.67
N CYS A 103 5.10 4.98 -9.76
CA CYS A 103 4.20 5.12 -10.91
C CYS A 103 3.77 3.78 -11.54
N GLY A 104 4.61 2.74 -11.43
CA GLY A 104 4.28 1.39 -11.94
C GLY A 104 3.13 0.72 -11.18
N LYS A 105 2.88 1.18 -9.95
CA LYS A 105 1.81 0.74 -9.05
C LYS A 105 0.65 1.75 -8.96
N LEU A 106 0.63 2.73 -9.86
CA LEU A 106 -0.44 3.72 -10.00
C LEU A 106 -1.25 3.40 -11.25
N GLN A 107 -2.58 3.39 -11.15
CA GLN A 107 -3.48 3.34 -12.28
C GLN A 107 -4.40 4.55 -12.23
N VAL A 108 -4.67 5.15 -13.39
CA VAL A 108 -5.55 6.31 -13.52
C VAL A 108 -6.69 5.91 -14.44
N HIS A 109 -7.91 6.15 -14.00
CA HIS A 109 -9.14 5.96 -14.75
C HIS A 109 -9.68 7.33 -15.11
N LEU A 110 -9.91 7.53 -16.39
CA LEU A 110 -10.52 8.72 -16.96
C LEU A 110 -11.88 8.29 -17.49
N SER A 111 -12.94 9.03 -17.15
CA SER A 111 -14.27 8.74 -17.66
C SER A 111 -15.05 10.03 -17.86
N SER A 112 -15.72 10.15 -18.99
CA SER A 112 -16.56 11.29 -19.31
C SER A 112 -18.04 10.92 -19.33
N TYR A 113 -18.87 11.87 -18.91
CA TYR A 113 -20.32 11.74 -18.75
C TYR A 113 -21.04 12.98 -19.26
N ASP A 114 -22.25 12.78 -19.76
CA ASP A 114 -23.13 13.87 -20.20
C ASP A 114 -23.90 14.53 -19.04
N SER A 115 -24.18 13.76 -17.98
CA SER A 115 -24.99 14.16 -16.83
C SER A 115 -24.32 13.78 -15.51
N TRP A 116 -24.53 14.61 -14.49
CA TRP A 116 -24.05 14.36 -13.12
C TRP A 116 -24.68 13.12 -12.47
N LYS A 117 -25.82 12.66 -12.98
CA LYS A 117 -26.52 11.48 -12.44
C LYS A 117 -25.87 10.16 -12.86
N ASP A 118 -25.10 10.19 -13.94
CA ASP A 118 -24.51 8.99 -14.55
C ASP A 118 -23.07 8.75 -14.08
N VAL A 119 -22.53 9.66 -13.25
CA VAL A 119 -21.17 9.56 -12.72
C VAL A 119 -21.10 8.39 -11.74
N VAL A 120 -20.37 7.35 -12.13
CA VAL A 120 -20.15 6.16 -11.30
C VAL A 120 -18.64 5.96 -11.14
N PRO A 121 -18.11 5.92 -9.90
CA PRO A 121 -16.72 5.62 -9.66
C PRO A 121 -16.32 4.24 -10.19
N PRO A 122 -15.19 4.11 -10.90
CA PRO A 122 -14.68 2.82 -11.31
C PRO A 122 -14.24 1.99 -10.10
N GLU A 123 -14.32 0.67 -10.22
CA GLU A 123 -13.73 -0.24 -9.27
C GLU A 123 -12.22 -0.27 -9.47
N CYS A 124 -11.45 0.10 -8.44
CA CYS A 124 -9.99 0.12 -8.46
C CYS A 124 -9.34 -1.27 -8.31
N ILE A 125 -10.14 -2.31 -8.04
CA ILE A 125 -9.69 -3.67 -7.76
C ILE A 125 -10.39 -4.59 -8.75
N ASP A 126 -9.62 -5.42 -9.44
CA ASP A 126 -10.15 -6.48 -10.26
C ASP A 126 -10.77 -7.56 -9.37
N GLY A 127 -12.06 -7.87 -9.60
CA GLY A 127 -12.82 -8.80 -8.76
C GLY A 127 -12.31 -10.25 -8.77
N ASP A 128 -11.55 -10.66 -9.80
CA ASP A 128 -11.07 -12.03 -9.96
C ASP A 128 -9.63 -12.18 -9.45
N THR A 129 -8.72 -11.28 -9.86
CA THR A 129 -7.30 -11.34 -9.48
C THR A 129 -7.00 -10.62 -8.17
N ARG A 130 -7.87 -9.70 -7.76
CA ARG A 130 -7.66 -8.77 -6.64
C ARG A 130 -6.41 -7.90 -6.81
N ASP A 131 -6.00 -7.67 -8.06
CA ASP A 131 -4.98 -6.71 -8.43
C ASP A 131 -5.60 -5.34 -8.73
N LEU A 132 -4.76 -4.32 -8.95
CA LEU A 132 -5.24 -3.03 -9.42
C LEU A 132 -5.94 -3.23 -10.77
N SER A 133 -7.16 -2.72 -10.88
CA SER A 133 -7.89 -2.71 -12.15
C SER A 133 -7.10 -1.97 -13.22
N ALA A 134 -7.22 -2.43 -14.46
CA ALA A 134 -6.64 -1.72 -15.60
C ALA A 134 -7.27 -0.33 -15.73
N GLY A 135 -6.43 0.72 -15.62
CA GLY A 135 -6.83 2.11 -15.83
C GLY A 135 -6.97 2.46 -17.31
N SER A 136 -7.36 3.71 -17.58
CA SER A 136 -7.16 4.32 -18.89
C SER A 136 -5.65 4.29 -19.18
N SER A 137 -5.26 3.55 -20.22
CA SER A 137 -3.86 3.31 -20.55
C SER A 137 -3.72 3.15 -22.06
N GLY A 138 -2.55 3.54 -22.57
CA GLY A 138 -2.24 3.44 -23.99
C GLY A 138 -1.88 4.78 -24.63
N SER A 139 -1.52 4.68 -25.92
CA SER A 139 -1.13 5.80 -26.77
C SER A 139 -2.30 6.54 -27.41
N ASP A 140 -3.53 6.15 -27.09
CA ASP A 140 -4.72 6.81 -27.62
C ASP A 140 -4.87 8.20 -26.99
N PRO A 141 -5.31 9.19 -27.77
CA PRO A 141 -5.40 10.56 -27.31
C PRO A 141 -6.44 10.66 -26.20
N ILE A 142 -6.10 11.45 -25.18
CA ILE A 142 -6.94 11.62 -23.99
C ILE A 142 -8.34 12.14 -24.34
N THR A 143 -8.50 12.81 -25.49
CA THR A 143 -9.77 13.30 -26.03
C THR A 143 -10.84 12.21 -26.15
N ASP A 144 -10.44 10.97 -26.40
CA ASP A 144 -11.37 9.86 -26.58
C ASP A 144 -11.96 9.39 -25.23
N GLU A 145 -11.17 9.51 -24.16
CA GLU A 145 -11.56 9.17 -22.79
C GLU A 145 -12.37 10.31 -22.14
N VAL A 146 -11.88 11.55 -22.28
CA VAL A 146 -12.44 12.69 -21.56
C VAL A 146 -13.50 13.48 -22.33
N GLY A 147 -13.59 13.26 -23.64
CA GLY A 147 -14.42 14.05 -24.53
C GLY A 147 -13.92 15.49 -24.70
N GLY A 148 -14.77 16.30 -25.33
CA GLY A 148 -14.52 17.72 -25.61
C GLY A 148 -15.05 18.69 -24.55
N ALA A 149 -15.52 19.84 -25.02
CA ALA A 149 -16.02 20.92 -24.18
C ALA A 149 -17.30 20.56 -23.38
N SER A 150 -17.45 21.14 -22.19
CA SER A 150 -18.64 21.04 -21.32
C SER A 150 -19.05 19.61 -20.89
N LYS A 151 -18.11 18.66 -20.92
CA LYS A 151 -18.29 17.29 -20.44
C LYS A 151 -18.00 17.17 -18.95
N LYS A 152 -18.64 16.21 -18.27
CA LYS A 152 -18.47 15.96 -16.84
C LYS A 152 -17.47 14.82 -16.75
N VAL A 153 -16.34 15.09 -16.16
CA VAL A 153 -15.18 14.21 -16.16
C VAL A 153 -14.96 13.73 -14.75
N LEU A 154 -14.82 12.41 -14.61
CA LEU A 154 -14.32 11.77 -13.43
C LEU A 154 -12.88 11.32 -13.68
N VAL A 155 -11.98 11.76 -12.81
CA VAL A 155 -10.59 11.28 -12.78
C VAL A 155 -10.42 10.53 -11.47
N THR A 156 -10.17 9.24 -11.56
CA THR A 156 -9.94 8.36 -10.40
C THR A 156 -8.53 7.81 -10.47
N ALA A 157 -7.73 8.00 -9.43
CA ALA A 157 -6.41 7.41 -9.30
C ALA A 157 -6.42 6.32 -8.23
N CYS A 158 -6.01 5.12 -8.62
CA CYS A 158 -5.91 3.92 -7.81
C CYS A 158 -4.42 3.58 -7.62
N TYR A 159 -3.95 3.48 -6.38
CA TYR A 159 -2.55 3.24 -6.08
C TYR A 159 -2.38 2.07 -5.11
N ASP A 160 -1.43 1.18 -5.40
CA ASP A 160 -1.03 0.08 -4.52
C ASP A 160 0.07 0.56 -3.55
N TRP A 161 -0.31 0.82 -2.30
CA TRP A 161 0.62 1.27 -1.27
C TRP A 161 1.31 0.09 -0.59
N GLU A 162 2.50 -0.23 -1.10
CA GLU A 162 3.31 -1.37 -0.66
C GLU A 162 3.84 -1.25 0.78
N VAL A 163 3.90 -0.05 1.36
CA VAL A 163 4.38 0.15 2.74
C VAL A 163 3.48 -0.60 3.74
N ALA A 164 2.19 -0.77 3.41
CA ALA A 164 1.27 -1.54 4.23
C ALA A 164 1.73 -3.00 4.43
N LYS A 165 2.48 -3.58 3.49
CA LYS A 165 3.00 -4.96 3.55
C LYS A 165 3.93 -5.19 4.76
N TYR A 166 4.71 -4.17 5.12
CA TYR A 166 5.70 -4.27 6.20
C TYR A 166 5.07 -4.19 7.59
N LEU A 167 3.79 -3.82 7.68
CA LEU A 167 3.11 -3.58 8.95
C LEU A 167 1.78 -4.34 8.99
N PRO A 168 1.85 -5.69 8.98
CA PRO A 168 0.67 -6.53 8.90
C PRO A 168 -0.28 -6.30 10.07
N PHE A 169 0.22 -5.83 11.23
CA PHE A 169 -0.61 -5.62 12.41
C PHE A 169 -1.56 -4.40 12.32
N LEU A 170 -1.30 -3.42 11.45
CA LEU A 170 -2.18 -2.23 11.29
C LEU A 170 -3.22 -2.43 10.21
N PHE A 171 -2.86 -3.12 9.14
CA PHE A 171 -3.68 -3.29 7.94
C PHE A 171 -4.04 -4.75 7.71
N TRP A 172 -4.21 -5.51 8.81
CA TRP A 172 -4.62 -6.91 8.79
C TRP A 172 -6.07 -7.02 8.29
N ASP A 173 -6.26 -7.31 7.01
CA ASP A 173 -7.53 -7.77 6.46
C ASP A 173 -7.39 -9.21 5.96
N ASP A 174 -8.05 -10.14 6.65
CA ASP A 174 -8.13 -11.57 6.33
C ASP A 174 -9.47 -11.94 5.66
N ASN A 175 -10.32 -10.95 5.41
CA ASN A 175 -11.69 -11.24 5.08
C ASN A 175 -11.87 -11.48 3.58
N LYS A 176 -11.58 -12.70 3.14
CA LYS A 176 -11.94 -13.19 1.81
C LYS A 176 -13.46 -13.23 1.56
N ASN A 177 -14.30 -13.00 2.59
CA ASN A 177 -15.75 -13.24 2.57
C ASN A 177 -16.62 -12.10 3.14
N SER A 178 -16.10 -10.89 3.37
CA SER A 178 -16.91 -9.79 3.91
C SER A 178 -17.18 -8.69 2.91
N ARG A 179 -18.43 -8.26 2.94
CA ARG A 179 -19.12 -7.16 2.23
C ARG A 179 -18.49 -5.76 2.42
N THR A 180 -17.30 -5.68 2.99
CA THR A 180 -16.49 -4.47 3.09
C THR A 180 -15.52 -4.47 1.92
N PRO A 181 -15.47 -3.41 1.09
CA PRO A 181 -14.54 -3.35 -0.04
C PRO A 181 -13.13 -3.55 0.52
N SER A 182 -12.57 -4.72 0.26
CA SER A 182 -11.27 -5.08 0.79
C SER A 182 -10.26 -4.12 0.18
N THR A 183 -9.58 -3.34 0.99
CA THR A 183 -8.52 -2.46 0.52
C THR A 183 -7.21 -3.23 0.28
N LYS A 184 -7.18 -4.53 0.58
CA LYS A 184 -6.00 -5.37 0.40
C LYS A 184 -5.93 -5.97 -1.00
N LEU A 185 -4.86 -5.63 -1.70
CA LEU A 185 -4.49 -6.18 -2.99
C LEU A 185 -3.91 -7.60 -2.85
N SER A 186 -3.89 -8.39 -3.94
CA SER A 186 -3.33 -9.75 -3.97
C SER A 186 -1.88 -9.81 -3.45
N ASP A 187 -1.09 -8.79 -3.79
CA ASP A 187 0.30 -8.59 -3.38
C ASP A 187 0.45 -8.12 -1.90
N GLY A 188 -0.67 -7.96 -1.18
CA GLY A 188 -0.70 -7.58 0.23
C GLY A 188 -0.53 -6.08 0.52
N GLY A 189 -0.49 -5.25 -0.52
CA GLY A 189 -0.51 -3.79 -0.37
C GLY A 189 -1.92 -3.24 -0.10
N LEU A 190 -1.96 -1.98 0.31
CA LEU A 190 -3.21 -1.26 0.62
C LEU A 190 -3.58 -0.35 -0.55
N LEU A 191 -4.81 -0.48 -1.04
CA LEU A 191 -5.38 0.40 -2.05
C LEU A 191 -5.57 1.80 -1.47
N LEU A 192 -4.97 2.79 -2.12
CA LEU A 192 -5.30 4.20 -1.98
C LEU A 192 -6.08 4.65 -3.21
N GLN A 193 -7.28 5.17 -3.01
CA GLN A 193 -8.13 5.69 -4.07
C GLN A 193 -8.38 7.18 -3.83
N THR A 194 -8.14 7.99 -4.84
CA THR A 194 -8.58 9.39 -4.88
C THR A 194 -9.40 9.61 -6.15
N SER A 195 -10.43 10.43 -6.09
CA SER A 195 -11.31 10.70 -7.23
C SER A 195 -11.74 12.15 -7.21
N THR A 196 -11.60 12.82 -8.35
CA THR A 196 -12.07 14.19 -8.54
C THR A 196 -13.01 14.23 -9.73
N VAL A 197 -14.13 14.92 -9.55
CA VAL A 197 -15.13 15.11 -10.60
C VAL A 197 -15.27 16.60 -10.89
N PHE A 198 -15.28 16.95 -12.17
CA PHE A 198 -15.38 18.33 -12.61
C PHE A 198 -16.04 18.42 -13.98
N GLN A 199 -16.39 19.64 -14.39
CA GLN A 199 -16.84 19.93 -15.75
C GLN A 199 -15.73 20.67 -16.49
N THR A 200 -15.44 20.27 -17.74
CA THR A 200 -14.51 20.99 -18.63
C THR A 200 -15.12 22.33 -19.03
N GLU A 201 -14.32 23.41 -19.08
CA GLU A 201 -14.86 24.71 -19.55
C GLU A 201 -15.18 24.61 -21.07
N PRO A 202 -15.99 25.54 -21.61
CA PRO A 202 -16.14 25.65 -23.05
C PRO A 202 -14.87 26.26 -23.66
N TYR A 203 -14.09 25.45 -24.38
CA TYR A 203 -12.86 25.88 -25.08
C TYR A 203 -13.03 26.04 -26.60
N GLU A 204 -14.28 26.00 -27.06
CA GLU A 204 -14.65 26.24 -28.46
C GLU A 204 -15.03 27.70 -28.70
#